data_AF-A0A4V3VLF3-F1
#
_entry.id   AF-A0A4V3VLF3-F1
#
_cell.length_a   1.000
_cell.length_b   1.000
_cell.length_c   1.000
_cell.angle_alpha   90.00
_cell.angle_beta   90.00
_cell.angle_gamma   90.00
#
_symmetry.space_group_name_H-M   'P 1'
#
loop_
_entity.id
_entity.type
_entity.pdbx_description
1 polymer ?
#
loop_
_entity_poly.entity_id
_entity_poly.type
_entity_poly.pdbx_seq_one_letter_code
_entity_poly.pdbx_strand_id
1 'polypeptide(L)'
;MATTQYRIVAGTDSDIHDEPHLPESRLTVREIHAHVDERGLRPETIADRFNLDIADVYEALAYYHSNPEEMRAAEQRYERANAVASERSSMTPPNDV
;
A
#
# COMPACT_ATOMS: atom_id res chain seq x y z
N MET A 1 1.05 -2.32 -28.98
CA MET A 1 0.34 -1.74 -27.81
C MET A 1 1.37 -0.94 -27.03
N ALA A 2 1.08 0.30 -26.67
CA ALA A 2 1.96 1.07 -25.78
C ALA A 2 1.70 0.58 -24.35
N THR A 3 2.68 -0.05 -23.73
CA THR A 3 2.67 -0.34 -22.30
C THR A 3 3.03 0.95 -21.57
N THR A 4 2.10 1.52 -20.80
CA THR A 4 2.41 2.59 -19.85
C THR A 4 3.48 2.06 -18.89
N GLN A 5 4.64 2.71 -18.86
CA GLN A 5 5.71 2.33 -17.95
C GLN A 5 5.47 3.06 -16.62
N TYR A 6 5.19 2.28 -15.57
CA TYR A 6 5.04 2.80 -14.23
C TYR A 6 6.36 2.68 -13.46
N ARG A 7 6.73 3.68 -12.67
CA ARG A 7 7.78 3.60 -11.65
C ARG A 7 7.19 2.98 -10.38
N ILE A 8 6.68 1.77 -10.50
CA ILE A 8 6.20 0.96 -9.37
C ILE A 8 7.08 -0.26 -9.28
N VAL A 9 7.61 -0.53 -8.09
CA VAL A 9 8.39 -1.73 -7.83
C VAL A 9 7.40 -2.83 -7.46
N ALA A 10 7.38 -3.90 -8.26
CA ALA A 10 6.54 -5.06 -7.98
C ALA A 10 6.98 -5.71 -6.65
N GLY A 11 6.01 -6.22 -5.89
CA GLY A 11 6.31 -6.86 -4.60
C GLY A 11 7.21 -8.09 -4.72
N THR A 12 7.19 -8.80 -5.86
CA THR A 12 8.06 -9.95 -6.13
C THR A 12 9.51 -9.56 -6.37
N ASP A 13 9.76 -8.30 -6.75
CA ASP A 13 11.06 -7.81 -7.19
C ASP A 13 11.70 -6.90 -6.14
N SER A 14 11.18 -6.94 -4.91
CA SER A 14 11.58 -6.04 -3.82
C SER A 14 12.01 -6.78 -2.56
N ASP A 15 13.09 -6.30 -1.97
CA ASP A 15 13.55 -6.73 -0.64
C ASP A 15 12.84 -5.99 0.51
N ILE A 16 11.99 -5.01 0.17
CA ILE A 16 11.42 -4.04 1.14
C ILE A 16 9.97 -4.38 1.49
N HIS A 17 9.17 -4.80 0.50
CA HIS A 17 7.75 -5.07 0.66
C HIS A 17 7.22 -6.09 -0.35
N ASP A 18 6.37 -7.01 0.10
CA ASP A 18 5.71 -8.04 -0.73
C ASP A 18 4.50 -7.50 -1.55
N GLU A 19 4.30 -6.17 -1.57
CA GLU A 19 3.21 -5.49 -2.29
C GLU A 19 3.81 -4.47 -3.26
N PRO A 20 3.12 -4.13 -4.36
CA PRO A 20 3.53 -3.03 -5.23
C PRO A 20 3.70 -1.73 -4.44
N HIS A 21 4.83 -1.06 -4.59
CA HIS A 21 5.17 0.16 -3.86
C HIS A 21 5.93 1.14 -4.73
N LEU A 22 5.96 2.39 -4.27
CA LEU A 22 6.78 3.43 -4.88
C LEU A 22 8.28 3.13 -4.70
N PRO A 23 9.13 3.42 -5.68
CA PRO A 23 10.57 3.31 -5.56
C PRO A 23 11.06 4.19 -4.41
N GLU A 24 12.07 3.72 -3.69
CA GLU A 24 12.69 4.43 -2.56
C GLU A 24 11.72 4.74 -1.40
N SER A 25 10.49 4.20 -1.42
CA SER A 25 9.48 4.40 -0.38
C SER A 25 8.87 3.07 0.04
N ARG A 26 8.49 2.96 1.31
CA ARG A 26 7.76 1.79 1.82
C ARG A 26 6.25 1.92 1.63
N LEU A 27 5.76 3.04 1.08
CA LEU A 27 4.35 3.25 0.80
C LEU A 27 3.90 2.35 -0.34
N THR A 28 2.97 1.45 -0.02
CA THR A 28 2.38 0.59 -1.03
C THR A 28 1.33 1.33 -1.84
N VAL A 29 1.11 0.87 -3.07
CA VAL A 29 0.04 1.39 -3.93
C VAL A 29 -1.33 1.26 -3.25
N ARG A 30 -1.54 0.17 -2.51
CA ARG A 30 -2.76 -0.08 -1.73
C ARG A 30 -2.94 0.97 -0.62
N GLU A 31 -1.87 1.28 0.13
CA GLU A 31 -1.93 2.29 1.20
C GLU A 31 -2.24 3.69 0.64
N ILE A 32 -1.63 4.06 -0.49
CA ILE A 32 -1.91 5.33 -1.15
C ILE A 32 -3.38 5.40 -1.57
N HIS A 33 -3.91 4.35 -2.21
CA HIS A 33 -5.32 4.27 -2.56
C HIS A 33 -6.22 4.37 -1.33
N ALA A 34 -5.97 3.59 -0.28
CA ALA A 34 -6.77 3.64 0.95
C ALA A 34 -6.77 5.03 1.60
N HIS A 35 -5.63 5.74 1.58
CA HIS A 35 -5.56 7.11 2.06
C HIS A 35 -6.46 8.08 1.27
N VAL A 36 -6.49 7.94 -0.06
CA VAL A 36 -7.28 8.83 -0.92
C VAL A 36 -8.76 8.45 -0.89
N ASP A 37 -9.08 7.21 -1.22
CA ASP A 37 -10.46 6.79 -1.48
C ASP A 37 -11.23 6.46 -0.20
N GLU A 38 -10.60 5.82 0.77
CA GLU A 38 -11.29 5.41 2.00
C GLU A 38 -11.24 6.50 3.08
N ARG A 39 -10.11 7.21 3.17
CA ARG A 39 -9.88 8.23 4.20
C ARG A 39 -10.07 9.67 3.70
N GLY A 40 -10.33 9.85 2.41
CA GLY A 40 -10.60 11.17 1.82
C GLY A 40 -9.42 12.12 1.86
N LEU A 41 -8.18 11.63 1.98
CA LEU A 41 -7.00 12.49 1.92
C LEU A 41 -6.77 12.93 0.48
N ARG A 42 -6.40 14.20 0.30
CA ARG A 42 -6.02 14.69 -1.01
C ARG A 42 -4.63 14.19 -1.40
N PRO A 43 -4.35 13.87 -2.67
CA PRO A 43 -3.01 13.46 -3.12
C PRO A 43 -1.88 14.39 -2.68
N GLU A 44 -2.10 15.72 -2.68
CA GLU A 44 -1.13 16.71 -2.21
C GLU A 44 -0.78 16.49 -0.74
N THR A 45 -1.76 16.09 0.08
CA THR A 45 -1.54 15.85 1.51
C THR A 45 -0.66 14.63 1.76
N ILE A 46 -0.75 13.63 0.90
CA ILE A 46 0.10 12.43 0.95
C ILE A 46 1.52 12.81 0.49
N ALA A 47 1.62 13.51 -0.64
CA ALA A 47 2.90 13.99 -1.17
C ALA A 47 3.68 14.80 -0.12
N ASP A 48 3.02 15.78 0.51
CA ASP A 48 3.62 16.62 1.55
C ASP A 48 4.04 15.82 2.79
N ARG A 49 3.18 14.91 3.28
CA ARG A 49 3.45 14.16 4.52
C ARG A 49 4.57 13.14 4.39
N PHE A 50 4.70 12.54 3.21
CA PHE A 50 5.66 11.47 2.96
C PHE A 50 6.84 11.92 2.09
N ASN A 51 6.95 13.23 1.81
CA ASN A 51 8.00 13.82 0.99
C ASN A 51 8.14 13.11 -0.38
N LEU A 52 7.00 12.90 -1.03
CA LEU A 52 6.90 12.26 -2.35
C LEU A 52 6.66 13.32 -3.41
N ASP A 53 7.05 13.03 -4.65
CA ASP A 53 6.56 13.81 -5.78
C ASP A 53 5.04 13.55 -5.94
N ILE A 54 4.27 14.59 -6.23
CA ILE A 54 2.83 14.45 -6.46
C ILE A 54 2.55 13.56 -7.68
N ALA A 55 3.44 13.55 -8.68
CA ALA A 55 3.36 12.66 -9.82
C ALA A 55 3.42 11.19 -9.40
N ASP A 56 4.27 10.84 -8.42
CA ASP A 56 4.38 9.48 -7.90
C ASP A 56 3.08 9.02 -7.23
N VAL A 57 2.42 9.93 -6.50
CA VAL A 57 1.12 9.64 -5.88
C VAL A 57 0.06 9.32 -6.95
N TYR A 58 -0.03 10.16 -7.99
CA TYR A 58 -0.97 9.90 -9.09
C TYR A 58 -0.60 8.67 -9.92
N GLU A 59 0.68 8.40 -10.09
CA GLU A 59 1.19 7.21 -10.76
C GLU A 59 0.78 5.93 -10.02
N ALA A 60 0.89 5.93 -8.68
CA ALA A 60 0.40 4.83 -7.85
C ALA A 60 -1.11 4.65 -7.97
N LEU A 61 -1.91 5.73 -7.94
CA LEU A 61 -3.36 5.66 -8.12
C LEU A 61 -3.72 5.10 -9.52
N ALA A 62 -3.02 5.55 -10.57
CA ALA A 62 -3.19 5.02 -11.91
C ALA A 62 -2.83 3.53 -12.00
N TYR A 63 -1.74 3.12 -11.35
CA TYR A 63 -1.35 1.72 -11.24
C TYR A 63 -2.42 0.88 -10.55
N TYR A 64 -2.97 1.37 -9.44
CA TYR A 64 -4.00 0.67 -8.66
C TYR A 64 -5.19 0.29 -9.55
N HIS A 65 -5.74 1.27 -10.27
CA HIS A 65 -6.92 1.06 -11.11
C HIS A 65 -6.60 0.32 -12.41
N SER A 66 -5.35 0.39 -12.90
CA SER A 66 -4.92 -0.34 -14.10
C SER A 66 -4.63 -1.82 -13.83
N ASN A 67 -4.38 -2.21 -12.58
CA ASN A 67 -3.97 -3.58 -12.20
C ASN A 67 -4.92 -4.20 -11.15
N PRO A 68 -6.23 -4.33 -11.43
CA PRO A 68 -7.23 -4.72 -10.43
C PRO A 68 -7.08 -6.15 -9.90
N GLU A 69 -6.44 -7.06 -10.64
CA GLU A 69 -6.18 -8.43 -10.17
C GLU A 69 -5.07 -8.45 -9.11
N GLU A 70 -3.97 -7.76 -9.39
CA GLU A 70 -2.84 -7.65 -8.47
C GLU A 70 -3.26 -6.90 -7.20
N MET A 71 -3.99 -5.79 -7.33
CA MET A 71 -4.46 -5.02 -6.18
C MET A 71 -5.44 -5.82 -5.31
N ARG A 72 -6.33 -6.62 -5.90
CA ARG A 72 -7.19 -7.54 -5.12
C ARG A 72 -6.39 -8.58 -4.37
N ALA A 73 -5.29 -9.07 -4.94
CA ALA A 73 -4.42 -10.02 -4.25
C ALA A 73 -3.67 -9.34 -3.09
N ALA A 74 -3.20 -8.11 -3.28
CA ALA A 74 -2.57 -7.30 -2.24
C ALA A 74 -3.55 -7.05 -1.07
N GLU A 75 -4.78 -6.63 -1.35
CA GLU A 75 -5.80 -6.38 -0.32
C GLU A 75 -6.08 -7.63 0.53
N GLN A 76 -6.30 -8.78 -0.12
CA GLN A 76 -6.53 -10.03 0.61
C GLN A 76 -5.34 -10.47 1.47
N ARG A 77 -4.11 -10.19 1.04
CA ARG A 77 -2.92 -10.49 1.86
C ARG A 77 -2.88 -9.58 3.09
N TYR A 78 -3.16 -8.30 2.91
CA TYR A 78 -3.23 -7.33 3.99
C TYR A 78 -4.32 -7.69 5.02
N GLU A 79 -5.53 -8.00 4.56
CA GLU A 79 -6.63 -8.44 5.44
C GLU A 79 -6.26 -9.68 6.25
N ARG A 80 -5.66 -10.69 5.60
CA ARG A 80 -5.18 -11.90 6.28
C ARG A 80 -4.11 -11.60 7.33
N ALA A 81 -3.14 -10.75 7.00
CA ALA A 81 -2.09 -10.34 7.93
C ALA A 81 -2.67 -9.61 9.15
N ASN A 82 -3.63 -8.71 8.93
CA ASN A 82 -4.32 -7.98 9.99
C ASN A 82 -5.16 -8.88 10.89
N ALA A 83 -5.87 -9.85 10.31
CA ALA A 83 -6.64 -10.82 11.09
C ALA A 83 -5.73 -11.61 12.05
N VAL A 84 -4.62 -12.15 11.54
CA VAL A 84 -3.62 -12.88 12.35
C VAL A 84 -2.98 -11.99 13.41
N ALA A 85 -2.71 -10.72 13.10
CA ALA A 85 -2.17 -9.77 14.07
C ALA A 85 -3.17 -9.44 15.18
N SER A 86 -4.46 -9.27 14.84
CA SER A 86 -5.54 -9.02 15.79
C SER A 86 -5.72 -10.20 16.75
N GLU A 87 -5.75 -11.42 16.23
CA GLU A 87 -5.82 -12.64 17.04
C GLU A 87 -4.67 -12.73 18.05
N ARG A 88 -3.43 -12.49 17.61
CA ARG A 88 -2.25 -12.51 18.50
C ARG A 88 -2.24 -11.37 19.52
N SER A 89 -2.77 -10.20 19.18
CA SER A 89 -2.80 -9.04 20.08
C SER A 89 -3.93 -9.12 21.10
N SER A 90 -4.96 -9.94 20.83
CA SER A 90 -6.06 -10.20 21.77
C SER A 90 -5.68 -11.11 22.95
N MET A 91 -4.46 -11.67 22.97
CA MET A 91 -3.88 -12.29 24.16
C MET A 91 -3.50 -11.20 25.16
N THR A 92 -4.37 -10.98 26.15
CA THR A 92 -4.09 -10.15 27.33
C THR A 92 -2.74 -10.56 27.93
N PRO A 93 -1.82 -9.62 28.24
CA PRO A 93 -0.61 -9.96 28.98
C PRO A 93 -0.97 -10.69 30.28
N PRO A 94 -0.16 -11.65 30.77
CA PRO A 94 -0.44 -12.35 32.02
C PRO A 94 -0.67 -11.31 33.12
N ASN A 95 -1.80 -11.39 33.80
CA ASN A 95 -2.06 -10.54 34.96
C ASN A 95 -1.19 -11.08 36.09
N ASP A 96 0.01 -10.52 36.24
CA ASP A 96 0.88 -10.80 37.39
C ASP A 96 0.21 -10.19 38.64
N VAL A 97 -0.51 -11.03 39.38
CA VAL A 97 -1.04 -10.76 40.73
C VAL A 97 -0.41 -11.69 41.75
#